data_AF-A0A3Q0RLX5-F1
#
_entry.id   AF-A0A3Q0RLX5-F1
#
_cell.length_a   1.000
_cell.length_b   1.000
_cell.length_c   1.000
_cell.angle_alpha   90.00
_cell.angle_beta   90.00
_cell.angle_gamma   90.00
#
_symmetry.space_group_name_H-M   'P 1'
#
loop_
_entity.id
_entity.type
_entity.pdbx_description
1 polymer ?
#
loop_
_entity_poly.entity_id
_entity_poly.type
_entity_poly.pdbx_seq_one_letter_code
_entity_poly.pdbx_strand_id
1 'polypeptide(L)' 'MVQSVAIIGAGSSGLICIKTCVDEGLEPVCFESSDDIGGLWNFKQRRGRTAHL' A
#
# COMPACT_ATOMS: atom_id res chain seq x y z
N MET A 1 -4.06 -26.54 2.70
CA MET A 1 -4.81 -25.44 3.32
C MET A 1 -4.01 -24.18 3.00
N VAL A 2 -4.60 -23.20 2.31
CA VAL A 2 -3.89 -21.93 2.01
C VAL A 2 -3.93 -21.05 3.25
N GLN A 3 -2.84 -20.34 3.56
CA GLN A 3 -2.79 -19.42 4.69
C GLN A 3 -3.11 -18.01 4.22
N SER A 4 -4.08 -17.37 4.85
CA SER A 4 -4.46 -15.99 4.56
C SER A 4 -3.56 -15.01 5.30
N VAL A 5 -3.11 -13.96 4.61
CA VAL A 5 -2.19 -12.94 5.15
C VAL A 5 -2.80 -11.55 5.01
N ALA A 6 -2.96 -10.83 6.12
CA ALA A 6 -3.39 -9.43 6.09
C ALA A 6 -2.16 -8.51 6.00
N ILE A 7 -2.13 -7.65 4.99
CA ILE A 7 -1.06 -6.66 4.75
C ILE A 7 -1.65 -5.27 4.94
N ILE A 8 -1.04 -4.46 5.81
CA ILE A 8 -1.50 -3.09 6.10
C ILE A 8 -0.57 -2.08 5.42
N GLY A 9 -1.12 -1.33 4.46
CA GLY A 9 -0.43 -0.37 3.62
C GLY A 9 0.01 -0.96 2.28
N ALA A 10 -0.33 -0.29 1.18
CA ALA A 10 0.06 -0.60 -0.19
C ALA A 10 1.21 0.30 -0.68
N GLY A 11 2.14 0.65 0.22
CA GLY A 11 3.40 1.29 -0.11
C GLY A 11 4.43 0.31 -0.69
N SER A 12 5.66 0.77 -0.90
CA SER A 12 6.74 -0.07 -1.44
C SER A 12 6.96 -1.36 -0.66
N SER A 13 6.94 -1.31 0.67
CA SER A 13 7.05 -2.49 1.53
C SER A 13 5.87 -3.46 1.41
N GLY A 14 4.64 -2.92 1.38
CA GLY A 14 3.41 -3.71 1.24
C GLY A 14 3.33 -4.44 -0.09
N LEU A 15 3.68 -3.76 -1.19
CA LEU A 15 3.68 -4.36 -2.53
C LEU A 15 4.70 -5.51 -2.65
N ILE A 16 5.89 -5.35 -2.06
CA ILE A 16 6.87 -6.45 -2.00
C ILE A 16 6.34 -7.60 -1.15
N CYS A 17 5.71 -7.31 0.00
CA CYS A 17 5.11 -8.34 0.84
C CYS A 17 4.01 -9.14 0.10
N ILE A 18 3.15 -8.48 -0.69
CA ILE A 18 2.16 -9.15 -1.55
C ILE A 18 2.85 -10.09 -2.53
N LYS A 19 3.87 -9.61 -3.25
CA LYS A 19 4.61 -10.41 -4.23
C LYS A 19 5.22 -11.66 -3.58
N THR A 20 5.90 -11.48 -2.45
CA THR A 20 6.50 -12.60 -1.71
C THR A 20 5.44 -13.58 -1.21
N CYS A 21 4.30 -13.11 -0.69
CA CYS A 21 3.22 -14.00 -0.26
C CYS A 21 2.71 -14.87 -1.43
N VAL A 22 2.50 -14.28 -2.60
CA VAL A 22 2.05 -15.01 -3.80
C VAL A 22 3.10 -16.03 -4.24
N ASP A 23 4.38 -15.66 -4.25
CA ASP A 23 5.48 -16.56 -4.66
C ASP A 23 5.63 -17.77 -3.72
N GLU A 24 5.33 -17.59 -2.44
CA GLU A 24 5.32 -18.64 -1.41
C GLU A 24 3.99 -19.41 -1.33
N GLY A 25 3.02 -19.12 -2.22
CA GLY A 25 1.73 -19.81 -2.27
C GLY A 25 0.75 -19.44 -1.14
N LEU A 26 0.93 -18.27 -0.50
CA LEU A 26 0.02 -17.69 0.48
C LEU A 26 -1.06 -16.86 -0.23
N GLU A 27 -2.15 -16.56 0.49
CA GLU A 27 -3.27 -15.76 -0.03
C GLU A 27 -3.32 -14.39 0.68
N PRO A 28 -2.67 -13.34 0.12
CA PRO A 28 -2.62 -12.03 0.75
C PRO A 28 -3.89 -11.19 0.48
N VAL A 29 -4.31 -10.41 1.47
CA VAL A 29 -5.27 -9.30 1.34
C VAL A 29 -4.60 -8.03 1.83
N CYS A 30 -4.56 -7.00 0.97
CA CYS A 30 -3.96 -5.72 1.30
C CYS A 30 -5.03 -4.67 1.63
N PHE A 31 -4.82 -3.94 2.72
CA PHE A 31 -5.64 -2.82 3.13
C PHE A 31 -4.80 -1.53 3.01
N GLU A 32 -5.21 -0.63 2.14
CA GLU A 32 -4.63 0.71 2.00
C GLU A 32 -5.65 1.76 2.43
N SER A 33 -5.19 2.74 3.20
CA SER A 33 -5.99 3.86 3.68
C SER A 33 -6.30 4.90 2.59
N SER A 34 -5.41 5.02 1.61
CA SER A 34 -5.54 5.87 0.43
C SER A 34 -6.41 5.22 -0.64
N ASP A 35 -6.90 6.04 -1.57
CA ASP A 35 -7.68 5.60 -2.72
C ASP A 35 -6.86 4.90 -3.81
N ASP A 36 -5.53 4.85 -3.66
CA ASP A 36 -4.63 4.25 -4.63
C ASP A 36 -3.31 3.81 -3.97
N ILE A 37 -2.65 2.83 -4.59
CA ILE A 37 -1.40 2.21 -4.15
C ILE A 37 -0.21 3.16 -4.32
N GLY A 38 0.94 2.77 -3.76
CA GLY A 38 2.23 3.44 -3.95
C GLY A 38 2.77 4.12 -2.70
N GLY A 39 1.95 4.29 -1.64
CA GLY A 39 2.38 4.90 -0.38
C GLY A 39 3.05 6.25 -0.62
N LEU A 40 4.33 6.39 -0.24
CA LEU A 40 5.10 7.63 -0.47
C LEU A 40 5.28 7.99 -1.96
N TRP A 41 5.19 7.02 -2.87
CA TRP A 41 5.30 7.26 -4.31
C TRP A 41 3.99 7.74 -4.93
N ASN A 42 2.87 7.56 -4.22
CA ASN A 42 1.59 8.14 -4.59
C ASN A 42 1.56 9.62 -4.20
N PHE A 43 2.26 10.45 -4.98
CA PHE A 43 2.37 11.87 -4.75
C PHE A 43 1.01 12.56 -4.90
N LYS A 44 0.33 12.77 -3.77
CA LYS A 44 -0.85 13.64 -3.72
C LYS A 44 -0.37 15.10 -3.71
N GLN A 45 -0.62 15.82 -4.80
CA GLN A 45 -0.36 17.26 -4.84
C GLN A 45 -1.13 17.92 -3.70
N ARG A 46 -0.40 18.47 -2.71
CA ARG A 46 -1.00 19.31 -1.68
C ARG A 46 -1.61 20.52 -2.38
N ARG A 47 -2.93 20.50 -2.61
CA ARG A 47 -3.68 21.70 -2.96
C ARG A 47 -3.56 22.68 -1.80
N GLY A 48 -2.72 23.69 -1.99
CA GLY A 48 -2.72 24.96 -1.26
C GLY A 48 -2.56 24.88 0.25
N ARG A 49 -1.31 24.96 0.75
CA ARG A 49 -1.09 25.93 1.82
C ARG A 49 -1.05 27.28 1.12
N THR A 50 -2.18 27.98 1.08
CA THR A 50 -2.15 29.42 0.93
C THR A 50 -1.24 29.90 2.06
N ALA A 51 -0.02 30.30 1.73
CA ALA A 51 0.77 31.10 2.63
C ALA A 51 -0.05 32.38 2.80
N HIS A 52 -0.77 32.49 3.92
CA HIS A 52 -1.25 33.77 4.37
C HIS A 52 0.01 34.60 4.65
N LEU A 53 0.40 35.38 3.64
CA LEU A 53 1.11 36.64 3.83
C LEU A 53 0.19 37.59 4.60
#